data_AF-A0A538BL92-F1
#
_entry.id   AF-A0A538BL92-F1
#
_cell.length_a   1.000
_cell.length_b   1.000
_cell.length_c   1.000
_cell.angle_alpha   90.00
_cell.angle_beta   90.00
_cell.angle_gamma   90.00
#
_symmetry.space_group_name_H-M   'P 1'
#
loop_
_entity.id
_entity.type
_entity.pdbx_description
1 polymer ?
#
loop_
_entity_poly.entity_id
_entity_poly.type
_entity_poly.pdbx_seq_one_letter_code
_entity_poly.pdbx_strand_id
1 'polypeptide(L)'
;MEGYEVITSDESRLGHVAGTIGDNLVVEHGTIRKTKHAVPKTFAHVDDGEKTVRLSVSKEIVETAPKVDGEKLDEQAVAEHYGLASAYEAPETLGAGEVLPDDPARTAEDDALRAGIPTAEQERLRVMKEDDPATQQESPGLLGDRNPRN
;
A
#
# COMPACT_ATOMS: atom_id res chain seq x y z
N MET A 1 -7.37 14.29 24.16
CA MET A 1 -8.28 13.97 23.04
C MET A 1 -9.74 13.88 23.47
N GLU A 2 -10.07 13.29 24.62
CA GLU A 2 -11.44 13.40 25.13
C GLU A 2 -11.90 14.85 25.20
N GLY A 3 -13.12 15.11 24.74
CA GLY A 3 -13.70 16.43 24.62
C GLY A 3 -13.27 17.24 23.39
N TYR A 4 -12.46 16.69 22.47
CA TYR A 4 -12.09 17.38 21.23
C TYR A 4 -13.29 17.44 20.28
N GLU A 5 -13.42 18.55 19.54
CA GLU A 5 -14.47 18.72 18.53
C GLU A 5 -14.19 17.80 17.33
N VAL A 6 -15.20 17.08 16.86
CA VAL A 6 -15.07 16.17 15.72
C VAL A 6 -15.64 16.83 14.47
N ILE A 7 -14.81 17.00 13.46
CA ILE A 7 -15.17 17.54 12.14
C ILE A 7 -15.02 16.43 11.10
N THR A 8 -16.06 16.17 10.32
CA THR A 8 -16.07 15.16 9.26
C THR A 8 -15.54 15.71 7.93
N SER A 9 -15.34 14.84 6.93
CA SER A 9 -14.74 15.23 5.65
C SER A 9 -15.59 16.20 4.82
N ASP A 10 -16.89 16.25 5.10
CA ASP A 10 -17.87 17.20 4.58
C ASP A 10 -17.94 18.51 5.40
N GLU A 11 -16.90 18.80 6.18
CA GLU A 11 -16.78 19.97 7.08
C GLU A 11 -17.90 20.10 8.12
N SER A 12 -18.67 19.03 8.33
CA SER A 12 -19.73 19.01 9.33
C SER A 12 -19.17 18.78 10.73
N ARG A 13 -19.71 19.53 11.70
CA ARG A 13 -19.44 19.31 13.12
C ARG A 13 -20.33 18.19 13.62
N LEU A 14 -19.71 17.09 14.02
CA LEU A 14 -20.43 15.89 14.45
C LEU A 14 -20.76 15.93 15.94
N GLY A 15 -19.80 16.42 16.75
CA GLY A 15 -19.90 16.42 18.20
C GLY A 15 -18.51 16.38 18.84
N HIS A 16 -18.32 15.54 19.86
CA HIS A 16 -17.07 15.47 20.61
C HIS A 16 -16.59 14.04 20.81
N VAL A 17 -15.28 13.88 21.01
CA VAL A 17 -14.71 12.58 21.40
C VAL A 17 -15.10 12.26 22.85
N ALA A 18 -15.82 11.17 23.05
CA ALA A 18 -16.21 10.67 24.37
C ALA A 18 -15.19 9.71 24.98
N GLY A 19 -14.26 9.18 24.18
CA GLY A 19 -13.23 8.24 24.63
C GLY A 19 -12.66 7.40 23.49
N THR A 20 -11.94 6.34 23.85
CA THR A 20 -11.41 5.34 22.91
C THR A 20 -11.68 3.94 23.43
N ILE A 21 -12.04 3.03 22.53
CA ILE A 21 -12.17 1.59 22.81
C ILE A 21 -11.32 0.86 21.77
N GLY A 22 -10.26 0.19 22.22
CA GLY A 22 -9.27 -0.43 21.34
C GLY A 22 -8.68 0.56 20.33
N ASP A 23 -8.78 0.22 19.05
CA ASP A 23 -8.35 1.07 17.93
C ASP A 23 -9.45 1.99 17.38
N ASN A 24 -10.56 2.11 18.09
CA ASN A 24 -11.68 2.95 17.72
C ASN A 24 -11.81 4.18 18.64
N LEU A 25 -12.14 5.32 18.04
CA LEU A 25 -12.55 6.55 18.68
C LEU A 25 -14.05 6.54 18.89
N VAL A 26 -14.50 6.79 20.12
CA VAL A 26 -15.92 6.89 20.42
C VAL A 26 -16.32 8.35 20.30
N VAL A 27 -17.18 8.64 19.32
CA VAL A 27 -17.70 9.98 19.06
C VAL A 27 -19.14 10.07 19.58
N GLU A 28 -19.39 11.08 20.40
CA GLU A 28 -20.73 11.40 20.89
C GLU A 28 -21.39 12.44 19.99
N HIS A 29 -22.56 12.09 19.47
CA HIS A 29 -23.36 12.88 18.55
C HIS A 29 -24.78 13.10 19.09
N GLY A 30 -25.40 14.23 18.75
CA GLY A 30 -26.81 14.53 19.02
C GLY A 30 -27.08 15.46 20.20
N THR A 31 -28.07 16.35 20.05
CA THR A 31 -28.38 17.41 21.03
C THR A 31 -29.34 16.97 22.13
N ILE A 32 -30.35 16.15 21.79
CA ILE A 32 -31.43 15.74 22.71
C ILE A 32 -31.26 14.28 23.16
N ARG A 33 -31.00 13.38 22.21
CA ARG A 33 -30.60 11.99 22.48
C ARG A 33 -29.19 11.81 22.00
N LYS A 34 -28.27 11.64 22.93
CA LYS A 34 -26.88 11.41 22.63
C LYS A 34 -26.68 9.97 22.19
N THR A 35 -26.14 9.77 21.00
CA THR A 35 -25.69 8.46 20.51
C THR A 35 -24.17 8.45 20.46
N LYS A 36 -23.59 7.28 20.68
CA LYS A 36 -22.15 7.07 20.60
C LYS A 36 -21.87 6.16 19.43
N HIS A 37 -20.97 6.57 18.56
CA HIS A 37 -20.54 5.81 17.38
C HIS A 37 -19.03 5.61 17.46
N ALA A 38 -18.58 4.42 17.07
CA ALA A 38 -17.17 4.10 17.01
C ALA A 38 -16.63 4.39 15.60
N VAL A 39 -15.50 5.10 15.54
CA VAL A 39 -14.80 5.44 14.30
C VAL A 39 -13.36 4.94 14.41
N PRO A 40 -12.86 4.12 13.48
CA PRO A 40 -11.48 3.66 13.52
C PRO A 40 -10.47 4.82 13.51
N LYS A 41 -9.44 4.73 14.35
CA LYS A 41 -8.37 5.75 14.45
C LYS A 41 -7.65 5.99 13.12
N THR A 42 -7.64 5.01 12.22
CA THR A 42 -7.08 5.11 10.86
C THR A 42 -7.71 6.23 10.04
N PHE A 43 -8.95 6.61 10.33
CA PHE A 43 -9.66 7.69 9.64
C PHE A 43 -9.63 9.02 10.40
N ALA A 44 -8.91 9.09 11.53
CA ALA A 44 -8.91 10.25 12.41
C ALA A 44 -7.55 10.95 12.44
N HIS A 45 -7.56 12.25 12.15
CA HIS A 45 -6.41 13.13 12.25
C HIS A 45 -6.59 14.09 13.41
N VAL A 46 -5.62 14.12 14.33
CA VAL A 46 -5.70 14.90 15.56
C VAL A 46 -4.95 16.21 15.36
N ASP A 47 -5.63 17.31 15.68
CA ASP A 47 -5.01 18.62 15.83
C ASP A 47 -5.08 19.04 17.30
N ASP A 48 -3.95 18.91 18.01
CA ASP A 48 -3.86 19.30 19.42
C ASP A 48 -3.83 20.83 19.63
N GLY A 49 -3.46 21.60 18.60
CA GLY A 49 -3.45 23.06 18.67
C GLY A 49 -4.86 23.63 18.68
N GLU A 50 -5.72 23.09 17.80
CA GLU A 50 -7.13 23.48 17.70
C GLU A 50 -8.06 22.68 18.64
N LYS A 51 -7.56 21.60 19.25
CA LYS A 51 -8.36 20.60 20.01
C LYS A 51 -9.47 19.99 19.16
N THR A 52 -9.11 19.64 17.93
CA THR A 52 -10.04 19.14 16.91
C THR A 52 -9.58 17.77 16.41
N VAL A 53 -10.53 16.90 16.09
CA VAL A 53 -10.29 15.65 15.36
C VAL A 53 -10.97 15.75 14.01
N ARG A 54 -10.19 15.70 12.93
CA ARG A 54 -10.68 15.69 11.55
C ARG A 54 -10.80 14.26 11.06
N LEU A 55 -12.00 13.86 10.67
CA LEU A 55 -12.28 12.56 10.10
C LEU A 55 -12.21 12.63 8.58
N SER A 56 -11.65 11.60 7.94
CA SER A 56 -11.69 11.46 6.49
C SER A 56 -13.01 10.88 5.96
N VAL A 57 -13.93 10.53 6.85
CA VAL A 57 -15.28 10.01 6.55
C VAL A 57 -16.34 11.09 6.74
N SER A 58 -17.43 10.98 5.97
CA SER A 58 -18.56 11.92 6.06
C SER A 58 -19.41 11.67 7.30
N LYS A 59 -20.22 12.66 7.67
CA LYS A 59 -21.16 12.56 8.79
C LYS A 59 -22.13 11.38 8.65
N GLU A 60 -22.68 11.17 7.46
CA GLU A 60 -23.65 10.09 7.20
C GLU A 60 -23.06 8.70 7.46
N ILE A 61 -21.79 8.48 7.10
CA ILE A 61 -21.10 7.21 7.36
C ILE A 61 -20.96 6.99 8.87
N VAL A 62 -20.70 8.04 9.66
CA VAL A 62 -20.57 7.91 11.12
C VAL A 62 -21.93 7.68 11.78
N GLU A 63 -22.99 8.34 11.34
CA GLU A 63 -24.34 8.18 11.92
C GLU A 63 -24.94 6.79 11.66
N THR A 64 -24.55 6.16 10.56
CA THR A 64 -24.97 4.79 10.20
C THR A 64 -24.08 3.71 10.83
N ALA A 65 -22.96 4.10 11.45
CA ALA A 65 -22.04 3.17 12.08
C ALA A 65 -22.66 2.47 13.31
N PRO A 66 -22.18 1.26 13.66
CA PRO A 66 -22.60 0.55 14.86
C PRO A 66 -22.54 1.45 16.11
N LYS A 67 -23.62 1.41 16.89
CA LYS A 67 -23.73 2.18 18.13
C LYS A 67 -22.92 1.52 19.23
N VAL A 68 -22.36 2.36 20.11
CA VAL A 68 -21.66 1.92 21.31
C VAL A 68 -22.64 1.91 22.49
N ASP A 69 -22.95 0.72 23.00
CA ASP A 69 -23.81 0.53 24.17
C ASP A 69 -22.94 0.34 25.42
N GLY A 70 -22.60 1.46 26.07
CA GLY A 70 -21.73 1.47 27.26
C GLY A 70 -20.27 1.20 26.90
N GLU A 71 -19.71 0.11 27.41
CA GLU A 71 -18.34 -0.34 27.12
C GLU A 71 -18.29 -1.48 26.10
N LYS A 72 -19.44 -1.92 25.58
CA LYS A 72 -19.52 -2.98 24.59
C LYS A 72 -19.45 -2.38 23.18
N LEU A 73 -18.43 -2.78 22.45
CA LEU A 73 -18.26 -2.48 21.04
C LEU A 73 -18.04 -3.79 20.27
N ASP A 74 -18.77 -3.96 19.18
CA ASP A 74 -18.48 -4.99 18.19
C ASP A 74 -17.46 -4.44 17.20
N GLU A 75 -16.18 -4.73 17.45
CA GLU A 75 -15.08 -4.24 16.62
C GLU A 75 -15.13 -4.80 15.19
N GLN A 76 -15.67 -6.01 15.02
CA GLN A 76 -15.83 -6.62 13.72
C GLN A 76 -16.89 -5.89 12.91
N ALA A 77 -18.06 -5.62 13.51
CA ALA A 77 -19.11 -4.85 12.84
C ALA A 77 -18.65 -3.44 12.45
N VAL A 78 -17.80 -2.79 13.26
CA VAL A 78 -17.17 -1.50 12.91
C VAL A 78 -16.22 -1.68 11.74
N ALA A 79 -15.32 -2.66 11.79
CA ALA A 79 -14.36 -2.90 10.72
C ALA A 79 -15.08 -3.18 9.38
N GLU A 80 -16.15 -3.98 9.41
CA GLU A 80 -16.99 -4.27 8.24
C GLU A 80 -17.67 -3.00 7.71
N HIS A 81 -18.27 -2.19 8.59
CA HIS A 81 -18.95 -0.95 8.21
C HIS A 81 -18.01 0.05 7.50
N TYR A 82 -16.76 0.13 7.96
CA TYR A 82 -15.75 1.01 7.38
C TYR A 82 -14.89 0.36 6.29
N GLY A 83 -15.16 -0.89 5.91
CA GLY A 83 -14.44 -1.62 4.87
C GLY A 83 -12.96 -1.85 5.19
N LEU A 84 -12.60 -2.02 6.46
CA LEU A 84 -11.22 -2.24 6.88
C LEU A 84 -10.79 -3.68 6.59
N ALA A 85 -9.52 -3.85 6.17
CA ALA A 85 -8.93 -5.16 5.90
C ALA A 85 -8.93 -6.06 7.15
N SER A 86 -8.91 -5.50 8.36
CA SER A 86 -9.03 -6.24 9.62
C SER A 86 -10.38 -6.94 9.80
N ALA A 87 -11.39 -6.60 9.00
CA ALA A 87 -12.66 -7.32 8.97
C ALA A 87 -12.55 -8.70 8.28
N TYR A 88 -11.47 -8.95 7.53
CA TYR A 88 -11.31 -10.13 6.71
C TYR A 88 -9.99 -10.85 7.03
N GLU A 89 -10.02 -12.18 7.04
CA GLU A 89 -8.80 -12.98 7.08
C GLU A 89 -8.04 -12.76 5.76
N ALA A 90 -6.73 -12.47 5.87
CA ALA A 90 -5.90 -12.27 4.69
C ALA A 90 -5.92 -13.55 3.83
N PRO A 91 -6.17 -13.45 2.52
CA PRO A 91 -6.16 -14.64 1.66
C PRO A 91 -4.78 -15.31 1.72
N GLU A 92 -4.76 -16.65 1.66
CA GLU A 92 -3.52 -17.44 1.74
C GLU A 92 -2.48 -17.01 0.69
N THR A 93 -2.93 -16.49 -0.44
CA THR A 93 -2.07 -15.99 -1.52
C THR A 93 -1.74 -14.51 -1.31
N LEU A 94 -0.68 -14.21 -0.56
CA LEU A 94 -0.13 -12.86 -0.37
C LEU A 94 0.48 -12.23 -1.65
N GLY A 95 0.40 -12.93 -2.81
CA GLY A 95 0.88 -12.41 -4.09
C GLY A 95 2.37 -12.11 -4.11
N ALA A 96 3.20 -12.92 -3.44
CA ALA A 96 4.64 -12.75 -3.32
C ALA A 96 5.44 -12.88 -4.64
N GLY A 97 4.76 -12.88 -5.79
CA GLY A 97 5.39 -13.08 -7.10
C GLY A 97 5.90 -14.50 -7.34
N GLU A 98 5.54 -15.47 -6.50
CA GLU A 98 5.86 -16.88 -6.72
C GLU A 98 4.99 -17.43 -7.85
N VAL A 99 5.58 -17.49 -9.04
CA VAL A 99 4.94 -18.04 -10.24
C VAL A 99 4.93 -19.56 -10.14
N LEU A 100 3.73 -20.15 -10.03
CA LEU A 100 3.55 -21.60 -10.02
C LEU A 100 3.88 -22.21 -11.40
N PRO A 101 4.17 -23.53 -11.48
CA PRO A 101 4.47 -24.18 -12.76
C PRO A 101 3.38 -24.01 -13.83
N ASP A 102 2.11 -23.96 -13.44
CA ASP A 102 0.99 -23.81 -14.37
C ASP A 102 0.44 -22.37 -14.42
N ASP A 103 1.18 -21.41 -13.85
CA ASP A 103 0.75 -20.01 -13.80
C ASP A 103 0.88 -19.35 -15.19
N PRO A 104 -0.16 -18.68 -15.71
CA PRO A 104 -0.08 -17.95 -16.97
C PRO A 104 0.93 -16.80 -16.97
N ALA A 105 1.37 -16.32 -15.81
CA ALA A 105 2.44 -15.34 -15.68
C ALA A 105 3.84 -15.92 -15.95
N ARG A 106 3.97 -17.25 -16.14
CA ARG A 106 5.24 -17.94 -16.39
C ARG A 106 5.80 -17.57 -17.77
N THR A 107 7.06 -17.17 -17.78
CA THR A 107 7.77 -16.75 -18.99
C THR A 107 8.74 -17.82 -19.50
N ALA A 108 9.17 -17.70 -20.76
CA ALA A 108 10.21 -18.56 -21.32
C ALA A 108 11.58 -18.38 -20.62
N GLU A 109 11.83 -17.22 -20.01
CA GLU A 109 13.07 -16.95 -19.27
C GLU A 109 13.10 -17.72 -17.94
N ASP A 110 11.96 -17.88 -17.27
CA ASP A 110 11.83 -18.71 -16.05
C ASP A 110 12.13 -20.18 -16.34
N ASP A 111 11.71 -20.68 -17.51
CA ASP A 111 11.98 -22.04 -17.96
C ASP A 111 13.47 -22.26 -18.27
N ALA A 112 14.12 -21.27 -18.90
CA ALA A 112 15.54 -21.30 -19.17
C ALA A 112 16.35 -21.36 -17.86
N LEU A 113 16.03 -20.50 -16.89
CA LEU A 113 16.68 -20.49 -15.57
C LEU A 113 16.56 -21.85 -14.86
N ARG A 114 15.38 -22.46 -14.87
CA ARG A 114 15.15 -23.79 -14.27
C ARG A 114 15.93 -24.89 -14.98
N ALA A 115 16.05 -24.82 -16.30
CA ALA A 115 16.84 -25.77 -17.10
C ALA A 115 18.36 -25.55 -16.97
N GLY A 116 18.82 -24.55 -16.20
CA GLY A 116 20.22 -24.18 -16.08
C GLY A 116 20.77 -23.51 -17.34
N ILE A 117 19.89 -23.02 -18.20
CA ILE A 117 20.24 -22.29 -19.43
C ILE A 117 20.38 -20.81 -19.08
N PRO A 118 21.49 -20.16 -19.44
CA PRO A 118 21.66 -18.73 -19.18
C PRO A 118 20.60 -17.91 -19.93
N THR A 119 20.05 -16.89 -19.27
CA THR A 119 19.08 -15.98 -19.92
C THR A 119 19.80 -15.01 -20.85
N ALA A 120 19.06 -14.42 -21.80
CA ALA A 120 19.59 -13.39 -22.69
C ALA A 120 20.12 -12.16 -21.93
N GLU A 121 19.55 -11.86 -20.76
CA GLU A 121 20.09 -10.82 -19.87
C GLU A 121 21.45 -11.22 -19.25
N GLN A 122 21.56 -12.46 -18.76
CA GLN A 122 22.82 -12.97 -18.21
C GLN A 122 23.93 -13.06 -19.28
N GLU A 123 23.57 -13.39 -20.51
CA GLU A 123 24.50 -13.41 -21.64
C GLU A 123 24.97 -11.99 -22.00
N ARG A 124 24.05 -11.01 -22.06
CA ARG A 124 24.40 -9.59 -22.25
C ARG A 124 25.29 -9.04 -21.13
N LEU A 125 24.99 -9.38 -19.87
CA LEU A 125 25.80 -9.01 -18.71
C LEU A 125 27.19 -9.66 -18.75
N ARG A 126 27.30 -10.91 -19.22
CA ARG A 126 28.58 -11.59 -19.38
C ARG A 126 29.44 -10.87 -20.41
N VAL A 127 28.90 -10.57 -21.60
CA VAL A 127 29.62 -9.83 -22.65
C VAL A 127 30.09 -8.47 -22.12
N MET A 128 29.21 -7.73 -21.44
CA MET A 128 29.56 -6.41 -20.86
C MET A 128 30.62 -6.49 -19.76
N LYS A 129 30.70 -7.60 -19.02
CA LYS A 129 31.70 -7.81 -17.95
C LYS A 129 33.01 -8.39 -18.46
N GLU A 130 32.98 -9.12 -19.57
CA GLU A 130 34.17 -9.64 -20.27
C GLU A 130 34.88 -8.54 -21.08
N ASP A 131 34.18 -7.46 -21.46
CA ASP A 131 34.74 -6.22 -22.01
C ASP A 131 35.42 -5.34 -20.92
N ASP A 132 36.37 -5.91 -20.17
CA ASP A 132 37.36 -5.15 -19.39
C ASP A 132 38.28 -4.39 -20.39
N PRO A 133 38.51 -3.06 -20.28
CA PRO A 133 39.18 -2.23 -21.30
C PRO A 133 40.67 -2.55 -21.57
N ALA A 134 41.19 -3.67 -21.07
CA ALA A 134 42.55 -4.12 -21.33
C ALA A 134 42.71 -4.92 -22.64
N THR A 135 41.62 -5.29 -23.31
CA THR A 135 41.69 -6.02 -24.59
C THR A 135 41.19 -5.13 -25.73
N GLN A 136 41.98 -4.10 -26.07
CA GLN A 136 41.91 -3.49 -27.40
C GLN A 136 42.29 -4.58 -28.41
N GLN A 137 41.29 -5.31 -28.92
CA GLN A 137 41.48 -6.05 -30.17
C GLN A 137 41.74 -5.01 -31.26
N GLU A 138 42.96 -5.06 -31.78
CA GLU A 138 43.43 -4.32 -32.93
C GLU A 138 42.36 -4.35 -34.02
N SER A 139 41.76 -3.19 -34.27
CA SER A 139 40.91 -3.00 -35.43
C SER A 139 41.75 -3.32 -36.67
N PRO A 140 41.28 -4.14 -37.63
CA PRO A 140 41.98 -4.28 -38.90
C PRO A 140 41.91 -2.93 -39.62
N GLY A 141 42.98 -2.15 -39.49
CA GLY A 141 43.14 -0.89 -40.19
C GLY A 141 43.06 -1.17 -41.69
N LEU A 142 42.05 -0.59 -42.34
CA LEU A 142 41.94 -0.50 -43.79
C LEU A 142 43.05 0.45 -44.29
N LEU A 143 44.30 0.01 -44.27
CA LEU A 143 45.43 0.76 -44.79
C LEU A 143 45.60 0.41 -46.27
N GLY A 144 45.11 1.29 -47.13
CA GLY A 144 45.31 1.20 -48.58
C GLY A 144 46.78 1.41 -48.92
N ASP A 145 47.47 0.34 -49.28
CA ASP A 145 48.80 0.41 -49.88
C ASP A 145 48.69 0.90 -51.33
N ARG A 146 49.09 2.16 -51.52
CA ARG A 146 49.42 2.74 -52.82
C ARG A 146 50.74 2.13 -53.28
N ASN A 147 50.69 1.34 -54.35
CA ASN A 147 51.87 0.80 -55.02
C ASN A 147 52.59 1.91 -55.82
N PRO A 148 53.89 2.20 -55.60
CA PRO A 148 54.69 2.89 -56.59
C PRO A 148 55.64 1.88 -57.24
N ARG A 149 55.54 1.71 -58.56
CA ARG A 149 56.66 1.13 -59.33
C ARG A 149 56.91 1.94 -60.60
N ASN A 150 58.20 2.17 -60.79
CA ASN A 150 58.89 2.84 -61.90
C ASN A 150 58.49 2.30 -63.27
#